data_AF-A0A1S6H9J6-F1
#
_entry.id   AF-A0A1S6H9J6-F1
#
_cell.length_a   1.000
_cell.length_b   1.000
_cell.length_c   1.000
_cell.angle_alpha   90.00
_cell.angle_beta   90.00
_cell.angle_gamma   90.00
#
_symmetry.space_group_name_H-M   'P 1'
#
loop_
_entity.id
_entity.type
_entity.pdbx_description
1 polymer ?
#
loop_
_entity_poly.entity_id
_entity_poly.type
_entity_poly.pdbx_seq_one_letter_code
_entity_poly.pdbx_strand_id
1 'polypeptide(L)'
;MSLIDNYKKYKWFYTNSGKLVVGGKNAVQNEEMLHLTKKEKKDFIVMHTSSPGSPFSIILDNIKKISKNDLEETAVFTACFSQAWKSGKKTADVDIFRSSQLNKPGKAKVGTWQVLGEVETVTVPLELVLTRQEGVLRAVPEKTVKKGILKILPGKLRKDEIITKIQLSVKESLSQEELFSALPAGGIRIEKI
;
A
#
# COMPACT_ATOMS: atom_id res chain seq x y z
N MET A 1 -9.89 3.38 20.11
CA MET A 1 -9.81 4.01 18.77
C MET A 1 -9.74 2.93 17.72
N SER A 2 -10.57 3.03 16.69
CA SER A 2 -10.57 2.10 15.56
C SER A 2 -9.47 2.47 14.56
N LEU A 3 -9.18 1.56 13.61
CA LEU A 3 -8.31 1.86 12.47
C LEU A 3 -8.86 3.02 11.63
N ILE A 4 -10.18 3.13 11.51
CA ILE A 4 -10.86 4.17 10.72
C ILE A 4 -10.65 5.55 11.33
N ASP A 5 -10.60 5.67 12.66
CA ASP A 5 -10.45 6.99 13.31
C ASP A 5 -9.03 7.56 13.16
N ASN A 6 -8.02 6.69 13.02
CA ASN A 6 -6.61 7.06 13.09
C ASN A 6 -5.76 6.60 11.90
N TYR A 7 -6.39 6.31 10.75
CA TYR A 7 -5.70 5.71 9.61
C TYR A 7 -4.56 6.56 9.05
N LYS A 8 -4.61 7.90 9.24
CA LYS A 8 -3.64 8.84 8.66
C LYS A 8 -2.20 8.65 9.16
N LYS A 9 -1.99 7.97 10.30
CA LYS A 9 -0.64 7.61 10.78
C LYS A 9 0.01 6.46 10.00
N TYR A 10 -0.78 5.67 9.28
CA TYR A 10 -0.35 4.55 8.43
C TYR A 10 -0.16 4.99 6.97
N LYS A 11 0.25 4.07 6.09
CA LYS A 11 0.05 4.23 4.64
C LYS A 11 -1.43 4.00 4.36
N TRP A 12 -2.01 4.75 3.43
CA TRP A 12 -3.40 4.58 3.06
C TRP A 12 -3.70 5.12 1.68
N PHE A 13 -4.79 4.63 1.10
CA PHE A 13 -5.43 5.18 -0.08
C PHE A 13 -6.92 4.77 -0.08
N TYR A 14 -7.71 5.40 -0.94
CA TYR A 14 -9.07 4.98 -1.25
C TYR A 14 -9.09 4.27 -2.61
N THR A 15 -9.75 3.11 -2.67
CA THR A 15 -10.04 2.41 -3.92
C THR A 15 -10.94 3.24 -4.83
N ASN A 16 -11.05 2.88 -6.11
CA ASN A 16 -11.95 3.57 -7.03
C ASN A 16 -13.42 3.51 -6.57
N SER A 17 -13.79 2.45 -5.83
CA SER A 17 -15.14 2.30 -5.26
C SER A 17 -15.31 2.99 -3.89
N GLY A 18 -14.31 3.75 -3.43
CA GLY A 18 -14.37 4.54 -2.19
C GLY A 18 -14.04 3.77 -0.91
N LYS A 19 -13.43 2.58 -0.99
CA LYS A 19 -13.04 1.80 0.19
C LYS A 19 -11.69 2.26 0.72
N LEU A 20 -11.60 2.46 2.02
CA LEU A 20 -10.34 2.81 2.68
C LEU A 20 -9.45 1.57 2.80
N VAL A 21 -8.21 1.69 2.32
CA VAL A 21 -7.16 0.70 2.50
C VAL A 21 -6.06 1.27 3.37
N VAL A 22 -5.58 0.50 4.33
CA VAL A 22 -4.50 0.90 5.25
C VAL A 22 -3.37 -0.12 5.28
N GLY A 23 -2.12 0.36 5.36
CA GLY A 23 -0.91 -0.47 5.38
C GLY A 23 0.11 0.07 6.36
N GLY A 24 0.76 -0.78 7.16
CA GLY A 24 1.77 -0.33 8.12
C GLY A 24 3.02 0.23 7.43
N LYS A 25 3.63 1.27 8.02
CA LYS A 25 4.89 1.85 7.51
C LYS A 25 6.11 1.01 7.88
N ASN A 26 6.00 0.16 8.90
CA ASN A 26 7.06 -0.69 9.44
C ASN A 26 6.44 -1.90 10.18
N ALA A 27 7.29 -2.81 10.65
CA ALA A 27 6.86 -4.03 11.34
C ALA A 27 6.02 -3.76 12.61
N VAL A 28 6.34 -2.70 13.36
CA VAL A 28 5.60 -2.30 14.57
C VAL A 28 4.17 -1.87 14.21
N GLN A 29 4.03 -1.01 13.19
CA GLN A 29 2.71 -0.58 12.72
C GLN A 29 1.91 -1.73 12.11
N ASN A 30 2.56 -2.63 11.35
CA ASN A 30 1.90 -3.83 10.84
C ASN A 30 1.31 -4.65 12.00
N GLU A 31 2.10 -4.91 13.03
CA GLU A 31 1.63 -5.66 14.20
C GLU A 31 0.49 -4.97 14.94
N GLU A 32 0.59 -3.66 15.17
CA GLU A 32 -0.47 -2.86 15.78
C GLU A 32 -1.79 -2.98 14.98
N MET A 33 -1.75 -2.78 13.65
CA MET A 33 -2.95 -2.85 12.82
C MET A 33 -3.58 -4.23 12.83
N LEU A 34 -2.78 -5.30 12.76
CA LEU A 34 -3.28 -6.67 12.78
C LEU A 34 -3.94 -7.00 14.12
N HIS A 35 -3.37 -6.53 15.25
CA HIS A 35 -4.00 -6.67 16.55
C HIS A 35 -5.31 -5.89 16.66
N LEU A 36 -5.38 -4.66 16.11
CA LEU A 36 -6.62 -3.89 16.07
C LEU A 36 -7.69 -4.61 15.26
N THR A 37 -7.32 -5.13 14.08
CA THR A 37 -8.21 -5.88 13.18
C THR A 37 -8.77 -7.12 13.87
N LYS A 38 -7.96 -7.85 14.62
CA LYS A 38 -8.40 -9.04 15.38
C LYS A 38 -9.35 -8.75 16.55
N LYS A 39 -9.41 -7.52 17.05
CA LYS A 39 -10.35 -7.13 18.12
C LYS A 39 -11.75 -6.82 17.58
N GLU A 40 -11.86 -6.60 16.27
CA GLU A 40 -13.14 -6.35 15.62
C GLU A 40 -13.98 -7.63 15.53
N LYS A 41 -15.30 -7.50 15.70
CA LYS A 41 -16.25 -8.63 15.56
C LYS A 41 -16.61 -8.92 14.09
N LYS A 42 -15.69 -8.64 13.16
CA LYS A 42 -15.86 -8.85 11.73
C LYS A 42 -14.52 -9.18 11.08
N ASP A 43 -14.59 -9.89 9.97
CA ASP A 43 -13.41 -10.24 9.18
C ASP A 43 -13.11 -9.15 8.13
N PHE A 44 -11.85 -9.06 7.75
CA PHE A 44 -11.37 -8.13 6.73
C PHE A 44 -10.48 -8.87 5.73
N ILE A 45 -10.39 -8.33 4.52
CA ILE A 45 -9.37 -8.76 3.56
C ILE A 45 -8.05 -8.10 3.92
N VAL A 46 -7.01 -8.92 4.00
CA VAL A 46 -5.63 -8.55 4.27
C VAL A 46 -4.77 -9.05 3.11
N MET A 47 -3.80 -8.23 2.71
CA MET A 47 -2.84 -8.56 1.67
C MET A 47 -1.42 -8.31 2.13
N HIS A 48 -0.52 -9.18 1.70
CA HIS A 48 0.92 -9.06 1.90
C HIS A 48 1.62 -9.72 0.70
N THR A 49 2.78 -9.24 0.27
CA THR A 49 3.54 -9.92 -0.79
C THR A 49 3.92 -11.33 -0.37
N SER A 50 3.95 -12.29 -1.30
CA SER A 50 4.36 -13.67 -0.95
C SER A 50 5.81 -13.75 -0.45
N SER A 51 6.63 -12.74 -0.79
CA SER A 51 7.95 -12.50 -0.19
C SER A 51 7.89 -11.55 1.02
N PRO A 52 8.82 -11.63 1.98
CA PRO A 52 8.89 -10.68 3.09
C PRO A 52 9.11 -9.22 2.66
N GLY A 53 8.69 -8.29 3.51
CA GLY A 53 9.04 -6.87 3.40
C GLY A 53 8.01 -5.99 2.71
N SER A 54 6.72 -6.31 2.85
CA SER A 54 5.61 -5.45 2.42
C SER A 54 4.77 -4.98 3.63
N PRO A 55 3.95 -3.94 3.46
CA PRO A 55 2.88 -3.69 4.43
C PRO A 55 1.91 -4.88 4.50
N PHE A 56 1.29 -5.07 5.66
CA PHE A 56 0.01 -5.79 5.70
C PHE A 56 -1.09 -4.80 5.34
N SER A 57 -1.55 -4.82 4.09
CA SER A 57 -2.60 -3.93 3.62
C SER A 57 -3.97 -4.50 3.96
N ILE A 58 -4.87 -3.68 4.53
CA ILE A 58 -6.18 -4.09 5.01
C ILE A 58 -7.23 -3.22 4.35
N ILE A 59 -8.23 -3.84 3.70
CA ILE A 59 -9.39 -3.15 3.16
C ILE A 59 -10.44 -3.02 4.28
N LEU A 60 -10.70 -1.80 4.75
CA LEU A 60 -11.56 -1.53 5.90
C LEU A 60 -13.06 -1.51 5.53
N ASP A 61 -13.55 -2.59 4.94
CA ASP A 61 -14.96 -2.77 4.56
C ASP A 61 -15.43 -4.22 4.83
N ASN A 62 -16.72 -4.46 4.73
CA ASN A 62 -17.30 -5.80 4.72
C ASN A 62 -16.80 -6.58 3.51
N ILE A 63 -16.22 -7.77 3.74
CA ILE A 63 -15.69 -8.65 2.69
C ILE A 63 -16.68 -8.93 1.55
N LYS A 64 -17.99 -8.94 1.83
CA LYS A 64 -19.04 -9.17 0.82
C LYS A 64 -19.24 -8.00 -0.15
N LYS A 65 -18.74 -6.81 0.19
CA LYS A 65 -18.83 -5.59 -0.63
C LYS A 65 -17.56 -5.32 -1.43
N ILE A 66 -16.50 -6.09 -1.19
CA ILE A 66 -15.19 -5.91 -1.85
C ILE A 66 -15.28 -6.53 -3.24
N SER A 67 -15.05 -5.71 -4.25
CA SER A 67 -15.05 -6.12 -5.66
C SER A 67 -13.67 -6.63 -6.08
N LYS A 68 -13.60 -7.30 -7.24
CA LYS A 68 -12.32 -7.70 -7.85
C LYS A 68 -11.39 -6.50 -8.09
N ASN A 69 -11.94 -5.35 -8.51
CA ASN A 69 -11.15 -4.13 -8.71
C ASN A 69 -10.54 -3.64 -7.39
N ASP A 70 -11.28 -3.68 -6.28
CA ASP A 70 -10.75 -3.29 -4.97
C ASP A 70 -9.58 -4.21 -4.55
N LEU A 71 -9.67 -5.50 -4.87
CA LEU A 71 -8.59 -6.46 -4.62
C LEU A 71 -7.36 -6.16 -5.49
N GLU A 72 -7.54 -5.96 -6.80
CA GLU A 72 -6.45 -5.63 -7.72
C GLU A 72 -5.74 -4.33 -7.33
N GLU A 73 -6.50 -3.29 -7.01
CA GLU A 73 -5.96 -1.99 -6.56
C GLU A 73 -5.17 -2.14 -5.25
N THR A 74 -5.71 -2.89 -4.29
CA THR A 74 -5.02 -3.16 -3.02
C THR A 74 -3.76 -3.99 -3.22
N ALA A 75 -3.76 -4.95 -4.14
CA ALA A 75 -2.61 -5.76 -4.46
C ALA A 75 -1.49 -4.90 -5.07
N VAL A 76 -1.81 -4.05 -6.06
CA VAL A 76 -0.83 -3.09 -6.64
C VAL A 76 -0.22 -2.21 -5.55
N PHE A 77 -1.06 -1.64 -4.67
CA PHE A 77 -0.56 -0.82 -3.57
C PHE A 77 0.39 -1.60 -2.65
N THR A 78 0.00 -2.81 -2.24
CA THR A 78 0.80 -3.67 -1.37
C THR A 78 2.16 -4.00 -1.99
N ALA A 79 2.15 -4.39 -3.26
CA ALA A 79 3.33 -4.71 -4.03
C ALA A 79 4.26 -3.50 -4.19
N CYS A 80 3.73 -2.32 -4.51
CA CYS A 80 4.51 -1.11 -4.73
C CYS A 80 5.17 -0.57 -3.47
N PHE A 81 4.59 -0.77 -2.29
CA PHE A 81 5.21 -0.39 -1.02
C PHE A 81 6.09 -1.49 -0.39
N SER A 82 6.41 -2.54 -1.16
CA SER A 82 7.21 -3.68 -0.70
C SER A 82 8.70 -3.58 -1.03
N GLN A 83 9.46 -4.59 -0.57
CA GLN A 83 10.84 -4.82 -0.96
C GLN A 83 11.00 -5.04 -2.47
N ALA A 84 9.98 -5.54 -3.18
CA ALA A 84 10.03 -5.74 -4.63
C ALA A 84 10.27 -4.42 -5.38
N TRP A 85 9.67 -3.31 -4.91
CA TRP A 85 9.92 -1.97 -5.44
C TRP A 85 11.38 -1.54 -5.24
N LYS A 86 11.90 -1.69 -4.02
CA LYS A 86 13.30 -1.35 -3.69
C LYS A 86 14.29 -2.15 -4.53
N SER A 87 13.96 -3.39 -4.83
CA SER A 87 14.77 -4.28 -5.67
C SER A 87 14.62 -4.01 -7.17
N GLY A 88 13.83 -3.01 -7.58
CA GLY A 88 13.67 -2.65 -8.99
C GLY A 88 12.94 -3.71 -9.82
N LYS A 89 12.14 -4.58 -9.19
CA LYS A 89 11.31 -5.54 -9.91
C LYS A 89 10.27 -4.81 -10.75
N LYS A 90 9.67 -5.50 -11.74
CA LYS A 90 8.55 -4.97 -12.53
C LYS A 90 7.20 -5.44 -12.03
N THR A 91 7.17 -6.61 -11.41
CA THR A 91 5.97 -7.25 -10.86
C THR A 91 6.29 -7.84 -9.49
N ALA A 92 5.25 -8.12 -8.71
CA ALA A 92 5.36 -8.92 -7.50
C ALA A 92 4.07 -9.73 -7.28
N ASP A 93 4.23 -10.84 -6.58
CA ASP A 93 3.13 -11.69 -6.16
C ASP A 93 2.61 -11.22 -4.80
N VAL A 94 1.28 -11.15 -4.68
CA VAL A 94 0.56 -10.69 -3.50
C VAL A 94 -0.44 -11.74 -3.09
N ASP A 95 -0.33 -12.18 -1.84
CA ASP A 95 -1.26 -13.13 -1.23
C ASP A 95 -2.45 -12.37 -0.65
N ILE A 96 -3.64 -12.90 -0.89
CA ILE A 96 -4.92 -12.39 -0.43
C ILE A 96 -5.48 -13.39 0.57
N PHE A 97 -5.75 -12.92 1.78
CA PHE A 97 -6.26 -13.75 2.85
C PHE A 97 -7.14 -12.94 3.81
N ARG A 98 -7.84 -13.65 4.69
CA ARG A 98 -8.70 -13.05 5.69
C ARG A 98 -7.94 -12.76 6.98
N SER A 99 -8.37 -11.74 7.71
CA SER A 99 -7.82 -11.44 9.03
C SER A 99 -8.00 -12.61 10.02
N SER A 100 -9.03 -13.41 9.85
CA SER A 100 -9.28 -14.66 10.60
C SER A 100 -8.25 -15.77 10.33
N GLN A 101 -7.60 -15.77 9.15
CA GLN A 101 -6.53 -16.73 8.81
C GLN A 101 -5.20 -16.37 9.45
N LEU A 102 -5.04 -15.14 9.96
CA LEU A 102 -3.79 -14.73 10.58
C LEU A 102 -3.63 -15.35 11.97
N ASN A 103 -2.45 -15.87 12.24
CA ASN A 103 -2.05 -16.36 13.55
C ASN A 103 -0.70 -15.74 13.95
N LYS A 104 -0.58 -15.35 15.23
CA LYS A 104 0.68 -14.85 15.78
C LYS A 104 1.32 -15.98 16.60
N PRO A 105 2.40 -16.62 16.12
CA PRO A 105 3.08 -17.63 16.91
C PRO A 105 3.69 -16.98 18.16
N GLY A 106 3.59 -17.65 19.31
CA GLY A 106 3.82 -17.01 20.62
C GLY A 106 5.13 -16.22 20.75
N LYS A 107 6.28 -16.79 20.38
CA LYS A 107 7.60 -16.14 20.48
C LYS A 107 8.06 -15.47 19.16
N ALA A 108 7.17 -15.25 18.19
CA ALA A 108 7.56 -14.70 16.91
C ALA A 108 7.94 -13.21 17.02
N LYS A 109 8.98 -12.80 16.28
CA LYS A 109 9.44 -11.40 16.22
C LYS A 109 8.32 -10.45 15.79
N VAL A 110 8.42 -9.18 16.17
CA VAL A 110 7.45 -8.13 15.77
C VAL A 110 7.25 -8.13 14.26
N GLY A 111 5.99 -8.09 13.82
CA GLY A 111 5.62 -8.10 12.40
C GLY A 111 5.67 -9.47 11.71
N THR A 112 6.10 -10.52 12.41
CA THR A 112 6.00 -11.90 11.90
C THR A 112 4.63 -12.48 12.23
N TRP A 113 3.90 -12.89 11.20
CA TRP A 113 2.58 -13.53 11.31
C TRP A 113 2.53 -14.73 10.37
N GLN A 114 1.78 -15.75 10.78
CA GLN A 114 1.50 -16.93 9.98
C GLN A 114 0.12 -16.79 9.36
N VAL A 115 -0.03 -17.17 8.10
CA VAL A 115 -1.34 -17.34 7.45
C VAL A 115 -1.69 -18.83 7.48
N LEU A 116 -2.89 -19.16 7.96
CA LEU A 116 -3.39 -20.53 8.03
C LEU A 116 -4.31 -20.83 6.85
N GLY A 117 -4.21 -22.04 6.32
CA GLY A 117 -4.99 -22.50 5.16
C GLY A 117 -4.42 -22.00 3.83
N GLU A 118 -5.22 -22.17 2.78
CA GLU A 118 -4.87 -21.73 1.42
C GLU A 118 -5.11 -20.24 1.24
N VAL A 119 -4.32 -19.64 0.34
CA VAL A 119 -4.42 -18.23 -0.03
C VAL A 119 -4.47 -18.11 -1.55
N GLU A 120 -5.21 -17.11 -2.02
CA GLU A 120 -5.16 -16.72 -3.42
C GLU A 120 -3.95 -15.81 -3.64
N THR A 121 -3.18 -16.04 -4.70
CA THR A 121 -2.03 -15.19 -5.05
C THR A 121 -2.28 -14.53 -6.40
N VAL A 122 -2.06 -13.22 -6.47
CA VAL A 122 -2.14 -12.44 -7.70
C VAL A 122 -0.81 -11.77 -8.02
N THR A 123 -0.37 -11.87 -9.27
CA THR A 123 0.79 -11.12 -9.76
C THR A 123 0.34 -9.77 -10.29
N VAL A 124 0.94 -8.69 -9.79
CA VAL A 124 0.59 -7.32 -10.17
C VAL A 124 1.81 -6.53 -10.66
N PRO A 125 1.62 -5.55 -11.58
CA PRO A 125 2.69 -4.64 -11.97
C PRO A 125 3.04 -3.68 -10.82
N LEU A 126 4.30 -3.26 -10.80
CA LEU A 126 4.81 -2.24 -9.88
C LEU A 126 4.74 -0.88 -10.56
N GLU A 127 3.60 -0.23 -10.43
CA GLU A 127 3.35 1.11 -10.92
C GLU A 127 2.35 1.83 -9.99
N LEU A 128 2.57 3.12 -9.77
CA LEU A 128 1.65 3.98 -9.05
C LEU A 128 1.51 5.31 -9.77
N VAL A 129 0.48 6.04 -9.41
CA VAL A 129 0.25 7.41 -9.84
C VAL A 129 0.24 8.31 -8.61
N LEU A 130 0.96 9.42 -8.69
CA LEU A 130 0.87 10.50 -7.70
C LEU A 130 -0.42 11.28 -7.92
N THR A 131 -1.15 11.53 -6.83
CA THR A 131 -2.40 12.28 -6.81
C THR A 131 -2.62 12.89 -5.43
N ARG A 132 -3.69 13.69 -5.27
CA ARG A 132 -4.21 14.07 -3.96
C ARG A 132 -5.50 13.30 -3.68
N GLN A 133 -5.53 12.57 -2.56
CA GLN A 133 -6.75 12.03 -1.97
C GLN A 133 -6.96 12.71 -0.61
N GLU A 134 -8.17 13.18 -0.33
CA GLU A 134 -8.48 13.95 0.90
C GLU A 134 -7.50 15.12 1.14
N GLY A 135 -7.09 15.81 0.07
CA GLY A 135 -6.12 16.92 0.11
C GLY A 135 -4.65 16.51 0.33
N VAL A 136 -4.37 15.23 0.60
CA VAL A 136 -3.03 14.73 0.93
C VAL A 136 -2.41 14.07 -0.29
N LEU A 137 -1.15 14.42 -0.59
CA LEU A 137 -0.39 13.78 -1.66
C LEU A 137 -0.17 12.28 -1.36
N ARG A 138 -0.52 11.42 -2.31
CA ARG A 138 -0.40 9.95 -2.20
C ARG A 138 0.04 9.35 -3.53
N ALA A 139 0.83 8.28 -3.45
CA ALA A 139 1.06 7.38 -4.56
C ALA A 139 0.06 6.22 -4.47
N VAL A 140 -0.80 6.08 -5.47
CA VAL A 140 -1.96 5.18 -5.47
C VAL A 140 -2.00 4.37 -6.78
N PRO A 141 -2.71 3.23 -6.83
CA PRO A 141 -2.90 2.49 -8.08
C PRO A 141 -3.60 3.36 -9.13
N GLU A 142 -3.17 3.30 -10.39
CA GLU A 142 -3.69 4.18 -11.46
C GLU A 142 -5.22 4.10 -11.63
N LYS A 143 -5.79 2.89 -11.45
CA LYS A 143 -7.24 2.66 -11.57
C LYS A 143 -8.08 3.44 -10.54
N THR A 144 -7.49 3.94 -9.45
CA THR A 144 -8.21 4.69 -8.40
C THR A 144 -8.38 6.17 -8.72
N VAL A 145 -7.80 6.66 -9.82
CA VAL A 145 -7.83 8.07 -10.18
C VAL A 145 -8.28 8.27 -11.62
N LYS A 146 -9.13 9.28 -11.83
CA LYS A 146 -9.47 9.74 -13.20
C LYS A 146 -8.37 10.58 -13.81
N LYS A 147 -7.65 11.33 -12.98
CA LYS A 147 -6.55 12.22 -13.39
C LYS A 147 -5.43 12.17 -12.37
N GLY A 148 -4.31 11.58 -12.79
CA GLY A 148 -3.07 11.60 -12.04
C GLY A 148 -2.28 12.88 -12.24
N ILE A 149 -1.35 13.13 -11.33
CA ILE A 149 -0.30 14.14 -11.49
C ILE A 149 0.85 13.55 -12.32
N LEU A 150 1.30 12.34 -11.97
CA LEU A 150 2.49 11.73 -12.55
C LEU A 150 2.51 10.23 -12.31
N LYS A 151 2.97 9.44 -13.29
CA LYS A 151 3.17 8.00 -13.11
C LYS A 151 4.58 7.74 -12.58
N ILE A 152 4.67 6.84 -11.61
CA ILE A 152 5.92 6.43 -10.99
C ILE A 152 6.08 4.91 -11.07
N LEU A 153 7.30 4.48 -11.36
CA LEU A 153 7.71 3.08 -11.42
C LEU A 153 8.98 2.86 -10.60
N PRO A 154 9.35 1.63 -10.27
CA PRO A 154 10.66 1.32 -9.70
C PRO A 154 11.78 1.84 -10.59
N GLY A 155 12.81 2.44 -9.98
CA GLY A 155 13.91 3.03 -10.73
C GLY A 155 15.13 3.33 -9.86
N LYS A 156 16.06 4.11 -10.42
CA LYS A 156 17.37 4.40 -9.81
C LYS A 156 17.55 5.86 -9.40
N LEU A 157 16.55 6.72 -9.58
CA LEU A 157 16.67 8.13 -9.19
C LEU A 157 16.89 8.24 -7.67
N ARG A 158 17.89 9.03 -7.29
CA ARG A 158 18.19 9.35 -5.89
C ARG A 158 17.18 10.36 -5.36
N LYS A 159 17.04 10.45 -4.03
CA LYS A 159 16.01 11.28 -3.37
C LYS A 159 16.03 12.75 -3.78
N ASP A 160 17.23 13.32 -3.90
CA ASP A 160 17.49 14.69 -4.35
C ASP A 160 17.01 14.91 -5.80
N GLU A 161 17.31 13.96 -6.69
CA GLU A 161 16.87 14.03 -8.09
C GLU A 161 15.36 13.86 -8.26
N ILE A 162 14.74 13.05 -7.40
CA ILE A 162 13.29 12.82 -7.39
C ILE A 162 12.54 14.13 -7.16
N ILE A 163 12.93 14.90 -6.13
CA ILE A 163 12.26 16.16 -5.79
C ILE A 163 12.32 17.12 -6.97
N THR A 164 13.53 17.36 -7.50
CA THR A 164 13.72 18.29 -8.61
C THR A 164 12.94 17.85 -9.86
N LYS A 165 13.00 16.56 -10.22
CA LYS A 165 12.29 16.07 -11.41
C LYS A 165 10.78 16.12 -11.26
N ILE A 166 10.25 15.79 -10.08
CA ILE A 166 8.80 15.87 -9.85
C ILE A 166 8.38 17.33 -9.89
N GLN A 167 9.05 18.23 -9.16
CA GLN A 167 8.73 19.66 -9.13
C GLN A 167 8.75 20.30 -10.53
N LEU A 168 9.68 19.91 -11.41
CA LEU A 168 9.71 20.39 -12.80
C LEU A 168 8.62 19.78 -13.69
N SER A 169 8.09 18.61 -13.31
CA SER A 169 7.06 17.91 -14.08
C SER A 169 5.64 18.29 -13.68
N VAL A 170 5.46 18.93 -12.52
CA VAL A 170 4.16 19.31 -11.96
C VAL A 170 4.01 20.83 -11.93
N LYS A 171 2.76 21.32 -12.04
CA LYS A 171 2.47 22.77 -11.97
C LYS A 171 2.26 23.28 -10.54
N GLU A 172 2.11 22.38 -9.57
CA GLU A 172 1.90 22.71 -8.17
C GLU A 172 3.22 22.64 -7.40
N SER A 173 3.37 23.45 -6.35
CA SER A 173 4.54 23.34 -5.49
C SER A 173 4.34 22.22 -4.47
N LEU A 174 5.20 21.20 -4.50
CA LEU A 174 5.15 20.08 -3.56
C LEU A 174 6.28 20.22 -2.53
N SER A 175 5.94 20.12 -1.24
CA SER A 175 6.97 20.08 -0.21
C SER A 175 7.74 18.76 -0.24
N GLN A 176 9.01 18.78 0.18
CA GLN A 176 9.82 17.57 0.28
C GLN A 176 9.19 16.53 1.22
N GLU A 177 8.57 16.99 2.31
CA GLU A 177 7.91 16.13 3.30
C GLU A 177 6.69 15.41 2.71
N GLU A 178 5.80 16.13 2.00
CA GLU A 178 4.66 15.52 1.32
C GLU A 178 5.13 14.45 0.33
N LEU A 179 6.16 14.76 -0.45
CA LEU A 179 6.71 13.87 -1.46
C LEU A 179 7.26 12.57 -0.85
N PHE A 180 8.11 12.68 0.17
CA PHE A 180 8.70 11.52 0.82
C PHE A 180 7.69 10.69 1.60
N SER A 181 6.63 11.32 2.11
CA SER A 181 5.53 10.62 2.77
C SER A 181 4.65 9.85 1.78
N ALA A 182 4.49 10.36 0.56
CA ALA A 182 3.68 9.75 -0.49
C ALA A 182 4.36 8.58 -1.20
N LEU A 183 5.68 8.66 -1.43
CA LEU A 183 6.40 7.72 -2.29
C LEU A 183 6.74 6.37 -1.61
N PRO A 184 6.81 5.29 -2.40
CA PRO A 184 7.47 4.07 -1.94
C PRO A 184 8.92 4.31 -1.55
N ALA A 185 9.43 3.49 -0.63
CA ALA A 185 10.85 3.52 -0.31
C ALA A 185 11.65 2.89 -1.45
N GLY A 186 12.72 3.55 -1.89
CA GLY A 186 13.56 3.11 -3.00
C GLY A 186 13.69 4.20 -4.06
N GLY A 187 14.47 3.93 -5.10
CA GLY A 187 14.53 4.80 -6.27
C GLY A 187 13.25 4.69 -7.10
N ILE A 188 12.94 5.74 -7.84
CA ILE A 188 11.81 5.73 -8.77
C ILE A 188 12.28 6.08 -10.18
N ARG A 189 11.41 5.82 -11.14
CA ARG A 189 11.41 6.38 -12.49
C ARG A 189 10.08 7.08 -12.68
N ILE A 190 10.11 8.20 -13.39
CA ILE A 190 8.95 9.05 -13.65
C ILE A 190 8.54 8.92 -15.11
N GLU A 191 7.24 8.81 -15.36
CA GLU A 191 6.63 8.87 -16.68
C GLU A 191 5.49 9.89 -16.66
N LYS A 192 5.37 10.68 -17.74
CA LYS A 192 4.24 11.62 -17.90
C LYS A 192 2.98 10.83 -18.27
N ILE A 193 1.85 11.26 -17.72
CA ILE A 193 0.51 10.74 -18.01
C ILE A 193 -0.14 11.61 -19.08
#